data_AF-A0A8H7ELQ8-F1
#
_entry.id   AF-A0A8H7ELQ8-F1
#
_cell.length_a   1.000
_cell.length_b   1.000
_cell.length_c   1.000
_cell.angle_alpha   90.00
_cell.angle_beta   90.00
_cell.angle_gamma   90.00
#
_symmetry.space_group_name_H-M   'P 1'
#
loop_
_entity.id
_entity.type
_entity.pdbx_description
1 polymer ?
#
loop_
_entity_poly.entity_id
_entity_poly.type
_entity_poly.pdbx_seq_one_letter_code
_entity_poly.pdbx_strand_id
1 'polypeptide(L)'
;MSHLGHVQPVVRLSMLLQEAVNEELGKDHERYTRKLPLDSVIRPQYRGELKRKLTNLCGFLREVVFRAQIFVNGYIISSAGQEITAYVYTQSFWYSVCQVILDKKVSNKNSNMPSDLLGYWAQFRATYPSVIFSSQGFSGYSDALSAACKTLATCYTNNIVETFENRVVQYSIRKLKAAVPELPNGRIKDFAREYIYERVCGGDPLWPGAVPLVSTHITGAVNSLCEELSSVIPVPATAEIMSASPGRFVPALRYILSIYDEEYKNSKGSDDEELPRRFSLSPMPSTKWRFATINAKALSCLTESTSEGDFEQNSALFHTVFDFTKLGYRSVEELKNSSVDRGVIFTNQLLSHGFAVDFQFARKSVKKERATVDTELTATDFTEEEITDCFQPCAVDPGRSQVFTAAYGCGNSPHEIRRCSTREYYTYTGSPLRQKVIQAEKKKACIEAIETDLETGKTQSLEVYDTYVRCTFQHMDALFAFYGPTKAEAQFRDYQGRQRAPEEMVNILTNGGKKIQQKPS
;
A
#
# COMPACT_ATOMS: atom_id res chain seq x y z
N MET A 1 46.82 28.89 26.33
CA MET A 1 46.19 29.59 25.19
C MET A 1 46.10 28.62 24.02
N SER A 2 44.95 27.97 23.87
CA SER A 2 44.42 27.49 22.58
C SER A 2 42.97 27.08 22.86
N HIS A 3 42.09 28.05 22.63
CA HIS A 3 40.65 27.96 22.77
C HIS A 3 40.03 27.36 21.50
N LEU A 4 38.96 26.57 21.71
CA LEU A 4 37.81 26.30 20.81
C LEU A 4 38.06 25.30 19.66
N GLY A 5 37.11 24.41 19.31
CA GLY A 5 35.67 24.48 19.52
C GLY A 5 35.04 23.27 20.20
N HIS A 6 34.32 23.56 21.27
CA HIS A 6 33.11 22.81 21.61
C HIS A 6 32.14 22.93 20.43
N VAL A 7 31.73 21.80 19.87
CA VAL A 7 30.53 21.73 19.03
C VAL A 7 29.35 22.07 19.95
N GLN A 8 28.80 23.28 19.82
CA GLN A 8 27.59 23.66 20.52
C GLN A 8 26.41 22.83 19.99
N PRO A 9 25.39 22.52 20.84
CA PRO A 9 24.12 21.99 20.35
C PRO A 9 23.48 23.09 19.50
N VAL A 10 23.36 22.84 18.19
CA VAL A 10 22.65 23.75 17.30
C VAL A 10 21.19 23.75 17.71
N VAL A 11 20.67 24.95 17.95
CA VAL A 11 19.29 25.24 18.34
C VAL A 11 18.33 24.71 17.27
N ARG A 12 17.60 23.62 17.58
CA ARG A 12 16.66 22.89 16.69
C ARG A 12 15.27 23.58 16.59
N LEU A 13 15.19 24.88 16.32
CA LEU A 13 13.88 25.56 16.24
C LEU A 13 13.23 25.40 14.84
N SER A 14 12.10 24.69 14.79
CA SER A 14 11.10 24.67 13.70
C SER A 14 11.40 23.96 12.36
N MET A 15 12.31 22.99 12.32
CA MET A 15 12.54 22.21 11.09
C MET A 15 11.37 21.26 10.77
N LEU A 16 11.00 21.14 9.49
CA LEU A 16 10.07 20.11 9.05
C LEU A 16 10.69 18.74 9.34
N LEU A 17 9.87 17.75 9.71
CA LEU A 17 10.35 16.41 10.07
C LEU A 17 11.34 15.82 9.04
N GLN A 18 11.08 16.05 7.75
CA GLN A 18 11.95 15.55 6.69
C GLN A 18 13.32 16.24 6.68
N GLU A 19 13.38 17.53 7.00
CA GLU A 19 14.61 18.31 7.06
C GLU A 19 15.47 17.84 8.23
N ALA A 20 14.86 17.65 9.42
CA ALA A 20 15.57 17.15 10.59
C ALA A 20 16.15 15.74 10.35
N VAL A 21 15.39 14.85 9.71
CA VAL A 21 15.90 13.51 9.35
C VAL A 21 17.03 13.60 8.30
N ASN A 22 16.89 14.48 7.30
CA ASN A 22 17.89 14.66 6.26
C ASN A 22 19.19 15.28 6.79
N GLU A 23 19.11 16.17 7.76
CA GLU A 23 20.28 16.78 8.40
C GLU A 23 21.09 15.71 9.17
N GLU A 24 20.40 14.84 9.91
CA GLU A 24 21.03 13.82 10.75
C GLU A 24 21.58 12.62 9.94
N LEU A 25 20.84 12.16 8.93
CA LEU A 25 21.16 10.93 8.20
C LEU A 25 21.64 11.18 6.77
N GLY A 26 21.52 12.39 6.25
CA GLY A 26 21.66 12.69 4.83
C GLY A 26 20.36 12.41 4.04
N LYS A 27 20.36 12.81 2.77
CA LYS A 27 19.21 12.61 1.86
C LYS A 27 18.96 11.12 1.56
N ASP A 28 20.00 10.30 1.58
CA ASP A 28 19.95 8.87 1.31
C ASP A 28 19.73 8.06 2.59
N HIS A 29 18.52 8.13 3.15
CA HIS A 29 18.11 7.33 4.30
C HIS A 29 16.95 6.41 3.93
N GLU A 30 16.84 5.28 4.64
CA GLU A 30 15.69 4.40 4.55
C GLU A 30 14.82 4.51 5.80
N ARG A 31 13.50 4.35 5.63
CA ARG A 31 12.52 4.37 6.71
C ARG A 31 12.03 2.96 7.00
N TYR A 32 11.84 2.65 8.27
CA TYR A 32 11.30 1.37 8.71
C TYR A 32 10.41 1.54 9.94
N THR A 33 9.60 0.52 10.24
CA THR A 33 8.68 0.55 11.37
C THR A 33 8.94 -0.57 12.35
N ARG A 34 8.82 -0.29 13.65
CA ARG A 34 8.79 -1.31 14.70
C ARG A 34 7.38 -1.40 15.28
N LYS A 35 6.75 -2.56 15.08
CA LYS A 35 5.35 -2.83 15.43
C LYS A 35 5.27 -3.56 16.77
N LEU A 36 4.49 -3.03 17.71
CA LEU A 36 4.28 -3.60 19.05
C LEU A 36 2.79 -3.57 19.44
N PRO A 37 2.34 -4.45 20.37
CA PRO A 37 1.02 -4.30 20.99
C PRO A 37 0.96 -2.98 21.75
N LEU A 38 -0.09 -2.20 21.54
CA LEU A 38 -0.22 -0.85 22.07
C LEU A 38 -0.20 -0.83 23.61
N ASP A 39 -0.97 -1.71 24.26
CA ASP A 39 -1.04 -1.81 25.72
C ASP A 39 0.31 -2.16 26.36
N SER A 40 1.20 -2.77 25.59
CA SER A 40 2.50 -3.21 26.06
C SER A 40 3.51 -2.07 26.18
N VAL A 41 3.24 -0.92 25.56
CA VAL A 41 4.14 0.24 25.52
C VAL A 41 3.50 1.55 25.98
N ILE A 42 2.17 1.68 26.08
CA ILE A 42 1.62 2.89 26.71
C ILE A 42 1.91 2.87 28.21
N ARG A 43 2.44 3.97 28.74
CA ARG A 43 2.64 4.11 30.19
C ARG A 43 1.30 4.12 30.94
N PRO A 44 1.22 3.54 32.16
CA PRO A 44 -0.04 3.30 32.85
C PRO A 44 -0.98 4.51 32.94
N GLN A 45 -0.43 5.71 33.19
CA GLN A 45 -1.19 6.95 33.34
C GLN A 45 -1.94 7.39 32.07
N TYR A 46 -1.51 6.96 30.88
CA TYR A 46 -2.16 7.32 29.61
C TYR A 46 -3.01 6.19 29.03
N ARG A 47 -2.88 4.94 29.52
CA ARG A 47 -3.34 3.73 28.82
C ARG A 47 -4.82 3.75 28.46
N GLY A 48 -5.70 3.98 29.43
CA GLY A 48 -7.15 3.93 29.19
C GLY A 48 -7.62 5.02 28.23
N GLU A 49 -7.27 6.27 28.54
CA GLU A 49 -7.78 7.43 27.82
C GLU A 49 -7.17 7.58 26.43
N LEU A 50 -5.86 7.36 26.29
CA LEU A 50 -5.20 7.42 24.98
C LEU A 50 -5.74 6.35 24.03
N LYS A 51 -5.94 5.11 24.51
CA LYS A 51 -6.49 4.03 23.68
C LYS A 51 -7.91 4.34 23.20
N ARG A 52 -8.74 4.89 24.09
CA ARG A 52 -10.10 5.34 23.76
C ARG A 52 -10.08 6.46 22.71
N LYS A 53 -9.29 7.51 22.93
CA LYS A 53 -9.15 8.64 21.99
C LYS A 53 -8.56 8.21 20.64
N LEU A 54 -7.57 7.31 20.62
CA LEU A 54 -7.03 6.73 19.38
C LEU A 54 -8.06 5.92 18.60
N THR A 55 -8.86 5.11 19.30
CA THR A 55 -9.94 4.32 18.66
C THR A 55 -10.98 5.25 18.03
N ASN A 56 -11.37 6.31 18.73
CA ASN A 56 -12.28 7.33 18.20
C ASN A 56 -11.68 8.07 17.00
N LEU A 57 -10.38 8.42 17.06
CA LEU A 57 -9.67 9.04 15.94
C LEU A 57 -9.68 8.13 14.70
N CYS A 58 -9.39 6.85 14.87
CA CYS A 58 -9.39 5.88 13.76
C CYS A 58 -10.79 5.74 13.15
N GLY A 59 -11.83 5.69 13.99
CA GLY A 59 -13.22 5.70 13.55
C GLY A 59 -13.55 6.95 12.75
N PHE A 60 -13.28 8.14 13.32
CA PHE A 60 -13.45 9.44 12.67
C PHE A 60 -12.76 9.50 11.30
N LEU A 61 -11.48 9.13 11.23
CA LEU A 61 -10.71 9.16 9.98
C LEU A 61 -11.31 8.20 8.96
N ARG A 62 -11.73 7.00 9.37
CA ARG A 62 -12.38 6.03 8.48
C ARG A 62 -13.66 6.62 7.88
N GLU A 63 -14.52 7.22 8.69
CA GLU A 63 -15.80 7.81 8.25
C GLU A 63 -15.59 8.92 7.22
N VAL A 64 -14.70 9.87 7.51
CA VAL A 64 -14.44 11.05 6.68
C VAL A 64 -13.74 10.66 5.39
N VAL A 65 -12.67 9.86 5.48
CA VAL A 65 -11.88 9.43 4.31
C VAL A 65 -12.73 8.58 3.37
N PHE A 66 -13.52 7.65 3.91
CA PHE A 66 -14.37 6.79 3.08
C PHE A 66 -15.38 7.60 2.24
N ARG A 67 -16.08 8.55 2.87
CA ARG A 67 -17.03 9.43 2.18
C ARG A 67 -16.35 10.36 1.19
N ALA A 68 -15.18 10.90 1.54
CA ALA A 68 -14.36 11.70 0.64
C ALA A 68 -13.98 10.90 -0.62
N GLN A 69 -13.53 9.64 -0.47
CA GLN A 69 -13.18 8.78 -1.60
C GLN A 69 -14.40 8.47 -2.48
N ILE A 70 -15.56 8.14 -1.87
CA ILE A 70 -16.81 7.90 -2.62
C ILE A 70 -17.17 9.11 -3.50
N PHE A 71 -17.17 10.30 -2.90
CA PHE A 71 -17.49 11.54 -3.59
C PHE A 71 -16.49 11.85 -4.71
N VAL A 72 -15.19 11.81 -4.43
CA VAL A 72 -14.15 12.13 -5.43
C VAL A 72 -14.13 11.14 -6.59
N ASN A 73 -14.37 9.86 -6.32
CA ASN A 73 -14.49 8.85 -7.37
C ASN A 73 -15.70 9.13 -8.28
N GLY A 74 -16.84 9.53 -7.69
CA GLY A 74 -18.00 9.98 -8.46
C GLY A 74 -17.69 11.20 -9.32
N TYR A 75 -17.00 12.19 -8.74
CA TYR A 75 -16.57 13.39 -9.46
C TYR A 75 -15.64 13.08 -10.64
N ILE A 76 -14.67 12.18 -10.44
CA ILE A 76 -13.76 11.74 -11.51
C ILE A 76 -14.56 11.05 -12.62
N ILE A 77 -15.51 10.16 -12.27
CA ILE A 77 -16.35 9.49 -13.26
C ILE A 77 -17.23 10.50 -14.02
N SER A 78 -17.81 11.49 -13.32
CA SER A 78 -18.69 12.49 -13.92
C SER A 78 -18.01 13.48 -14.87
N SER A 79 -16.67 13.54 -14.91
CA SER A 79 -15.93 14.51 -15.74
C SER A 79 -16.06 14.30 -17.26
N ALA A 80 -16.91 13.39 -17.72
CA ALA A 80 -17.26 13.14 -19.14
C ALA A 80 -16.06 13.01 -20.11
N GLY A 81 -14.91 12.52 -19.64
CA GLY A 81 -13.69 12.34 -20.46
C GLY A 81 -12.77 13.56 -20.50
N GLN A 82 -13.11 14.64 -19.79
CA GLN A 82 -12.22 15.78 -19.61
C GLN A 82 -11.04 15.43 -18.71
N GLU A 83 -9.91 16.10 -18.96
CA GLU A 83 -8.71 15.99 -18.14
C GLU A 83 -9.00 16.37 -16.69
N ILE A 84 -8.58 15.51 -15.76
CA ILE A 84 -8.66 15.80 -14.34
C ILE A 84 -7.46 16.67 -13.96
N THR A 85 -7.69 17.83 -13.34
CA THR A 85 -6.59 18.69 -12.87
C THR A 85 -5.65 17.95 -11.91
N ALA A 86 -4.35 18.21 -12.03
CA ALA A 86 -3.32 17.66 -11.13
C ALA A 86 -3.60 17.99 -9.65
N TYR A 87 -4.36 19.06 -9.37
CA TYR A 87 -4.70 19.46 -8.00
C TYR A 87 -5.48 18.37 -7.24
N VAL A 88 -6.29 17.54 -7.91
CA VAL A 88 -7.03 16.41 -7.31
C VAL A 88 -6.10 15.42 -6.59
N TYR A 89 -4.84 15.35 -7.01
CA TYR A 89 -3.82 14.45 -6.50
C TYR A 89 -2.96 15.08 -5.40
N THR A 90 -3.43 16.17 -4.77
CA THR A 90 -2.70 16.88 -3.72
C THR A 90 -3.35 16.73 -2.35
N GLN A 91 -2.52 16.78 -1.30
CA GLN A 91 -3.01 16.78 0.09
C GLN A 91 -4.03 17.90 0.36
N SER A 92 -3.80 19.09 -0.21
CA SER A 92 -4.66 20.27 -0.02
C SER A 92 -6.06 20.09 -0.61
N PHE A 93 -6.16 19.44 -1.77
CA PHE A 93 -7.47 19.07 -2.36
C PHE A 93 -8.23 18.13 -1.43
N TRP A 94 -7.59 17.03 -1.01
CA TRP A 94 -8.22 16.05 -0.12
C TRP A 94 -8.66 16.65 1.21
N TYR A 95 -7.86 17.55 1.78
CA TYR A 95 -8.23 18.25 3.00
C TYR A 95 -9.46 19.14 2.80
N SER A 96 -9.55 19.83 1.65
CA SER A 96 -10.70 20.67 1.29
C SER A 96 -11.97 19.82 1.10
N VAL A 97 -11.86 18.66 0.44
CA VAL A 97 -12.96 17.70 0.32
C VAL A 97 -13.41 17.23 1.70
N CYS A 98 -12.48 16.85 2.59
CA CYS A 98 -12.82 16.42 3.95
C CYS A 98 -13.54 17.51 4.75
N GLN A 99 -13.21 18.80 4.56
CA GLN A 99 -13.94 19.91 5.18
C GLN A 99 -15.39 19.95 4.74
N VAL A 100 -15.64 19.79 3.44
CA VAL A 100 -16.98 19.78 2.86
C VAL A 100 -17.80 18.57 3.34
N ILE A 101 -17.19 17.39 3.44
CA ILE A 101 -17.79 16.19 4.04
C ILE A 101 -18.19 16.42 5.49
N LEU A 102 -17.41 17.20 6.23
CA LEU A 102 -17.67 17.59 7.63
C LEU A 102 -18.67 18.75 7.77
N ASP A 103 -19.35 19.14 6.68
CA ASP A 103 -20.22 20.31 6.58
C ASP A 103 -19.54 21.63 7.00
N LYS A 104 -18.24 21.75 6.70
CA LYS A 104 -17.43 22.94 6.97
C LYS A 104 -17.16 23.70 5.67
N LYS A 105 -16.97 25.02 5.81
CA LYS A 105 -16.45 25.84 4.71
C LYS A 105 -15.01 25.46 4.42
N VAL A 106 -14.65 25.42 3.13
CA VAL A 106 -13.27 25.22 2.69
C VAL A 106 -12.42 26.40 3.16
N SER A 107 -11.39 26.13 3.96
CA SER A 107 -10.53 27.19 4.53
C SER A 107 -9.45 27.67 3.55
N ASN A 108 -9.02 26.80 2.64
CA ASN A 108 -7.96 27.09 1.67
C ASN A 108 -8.58 27.31 0.28
N LYS A 109 -8.89 28.57 -0.06
CA LYS A 109 -9.33 28.94 -1.41
C LYS A 109 -8.14 28.88 -2.37
N ASN A 110 -7.80 27.69 -2.83
CA ASN A 110 -6.77 27.50 -3.84
C ASN A 110 -7.37 27.78 -5.23
N SER A 111 -6.71 28.60 -6.03
CA SER A 111 -7.16 28.93 -7.40
C SER A 111 -7.19 27.72 -8.34
N ASN A 112 -6.47 26.65 -8.01
CA ASN A 112 -6.41 25.41 -8.78
C ASN A 112 -7.54 24.43 -8.40
N MET A 113 -8.44 24.80 -7.47
CA MET A 113 -9.63 24.01 -7.18
C MET A 113 -10.49 23.93 -8.45
N PRO A 114 -10.98 22.73 -8.85
CA PRO A 114 -11.89 22.64 -9.99
C PRO A 114 -13.13 23.49 -9.75
N SER A 115 -13.49 24.33 -10.73
CA SER A 115 -14.60 25.29 -10.60
C SER A 115 -15.97 24.62 -10.50
N ASP A 116 -16.11 23.43 -11.07
CA ASP A 116 -17.33 22.62 -11.11
C ASP A 116 -17.51 21.73 -9.87
N LEU A 117 -16.47 21.49 -9.08
CA LEU A 117 -16.51 20.54 -7.96
C LEU A 117 -17.58 20.89 -6.91
N LEU A 118 -17.71 22.17 -6.56
CA LEU A 118 -18.71 22.59 -5.57
C LEU A 118 -20.14 22.48 -6.12
N GLY A 119 -20.31 22.65 -7.44
CA GLY A 119 -21.58 22.38 -8.12
C GLY A 119 -21.91 20.89 -8.09
N TYR A 120 -20.95 20.04 -8.41
CA TYR A 120 -21.09 18.58 -8.32
C TYR A 120 -21.37 18.12 -6.87
N TRP A 121 -20.69 18.70 -5.88
CA TRP A 121 -20.96 18.45 -4.46
C TRP A 121 -22.41 18.78 -4.07
N ALA A 122 -22.94 19.92 -4.51
CA ALA A 122 -24.30 20.31 -4.20
C ALA A 122 -25.34 19.28 -4.71
N GLN A 123 -25.11 18.72 -5.90
CA GLN A 123 -25.95 17.65 -6.46
C GLN A 123 -25.73 16.32 -5.73
N PHE A 124 -24.47 15.97 -5.47
CA PHE A 124 -24.10 14.73 -4.80
C PHE A 124 -24.68 14.65 -3.39
N ARG A 125 -24.57 15.72 -2.59
CA ARG A 125 -25.12 15.78 -1.23
C ARG A 125 -26.64 15.78 -1.19
N ALA A 126 -27.30 16.34 -2.21
CA ALA A 126 -28.75 16.32 -2.33
C ALA A 126 -29.25 14.91 -2.63
N THR A 127 -28.50 14.17 -3.45
CA THR A 127 -28.80 12.78 -3.81
C THR A 127 -28.47 11.81 -2.68
N TYR A 128 -27.36 12.04 -1.97
CA TYR A 128 -26.86 11.17 -0.91
C TYR A 128 -26.65 11.94 0.40
N PRO A 129 -27.70 12.29 1.16
CA PRO A 129 -27.55 13.08 2.39
C PRO A 129 -26.58 12.47 3.42
N SER A 130 -26.48 11.13 3.48
CA SER A 130 -25.56 10.39 4.36
C SER A 130 -24.06 10.59 4.04
N VAL A 131 -23.72 11.28 2.94
CA VAL A 131 -22.35 11.69 2.62
C VAL A 131 -21.83 12.77 3.58
N ILE A 132 -22.72 13.50 4.26
CA ILE A 132 -22.30 14.46 5.28
C ILE A 132 -22.03 13.71 6.58
N PHE A 133 -20.86 13.94 7.17
CA PHE A 133 -20.47 13.34 8.43
C PHE A 133 -20.40 14.38 9.54
N SER A 134 -21.23 14.20 10.57
CA SER A 134 -21.19 15.04 11.77
C SER A 134 -20.28 14.44 12.82
N SER A 135 -19.16 15.09 13.10
CA SER A 135 -18.15 14.62 14.05
C SER A 135 -18.38 15.10 15.48
N GLN A 136 -19.65 15.22 15.94
CA GLN A 136 -20.01 15.91 17.20
C GLN A 136 -18.99 15.64 18.32
N GLY A 137 -18.32 16.71 18.78
CA GLY A 137 -17.41 16.67 19.94
C GLY A 137 -15.98 16.17 19.69
N PHE A 138 -15.58 15.80 18.46
CA PHE A 138 -14.19 15.39 18.20
C PHE A 138 -13.31 16.58 17.78
N SER A 139 -12.35 16.96 18.60
CA SER A 139 -11.37 18.03 18.35
C SER A 139 -9.93 17.46 18.26
N GLY A 140 -8.97 18.27 17.82
CA GLY A 140 -7.55 17.86 17.77
C GLY A 140 -7.19 16.85 16.66
N TYR A 141 -8.05 16.67 15.66
CA TYR A 141 -7.88 15.67 14.60
C TYR A 141 -7.14 16.19 13.35
N SER A 142 -6.96 17.51 13.23
CA SER A 142 -6.54 18.16 11.98
C SER A 142 -5.23 17.60 11.43
N ASP A 143 -4.23 17.38 12.29
CA ASP A 143 -2.93 16.83 11.88
C ASP A 143 -3.04 15.38 11.38
N ALA A 144 -3.80 14.54 12.08
CA ALA A 144 -4.03 13.16 11.66
C ALA A 144 -4.85 13.08 10.37
N LEU A 145 -5.86 13.94 10.21
CA LEU A 145 -6.64 14.06 8.97
C LEU A 145 -5.77 14.54 7.81
N SER A 146 -4.90 15.52 8.06
CA SER A 146 -3.95 16.03 7.07
C SER A 146 -2.98 14.95 6.61
N ALA A 147 -2.47 14.12 7.53
CA ALA A 147 -1.65 12.95 7.19
C ALA A 147 -2.42 11.88 6.39
N ALA A 148 -3.70 11.65 6.72
CA ALA A 148 -4.56 10.76 5.93
C ALA A 148 -4.80 11.31 4.50
N CYS A 149 -4.99 12.63 4.36
CA CYS A 149 -5.13 13.30 3.06
C CYS A 149 -3.86 13.17 2.21
N LYS A 150 -2.67 13.28 2.82
CA LYS A 150 -1.40 13.02 2.13
C LYS A 150 -1.33 11.58 1.62
N THR A 151 -1.76 10.62 2.44
CA THR A 151 -1.81 9.20 2.05
C THR A 151 -2.77 8.98 0.89
N LEU A 152 -3.96 9.61 0.90
CA LEU A 152 -4.90 9.55 -0.21
C LEU A 152 -4.32 10.11 -1.50
N ALA A 153 -3.72 11.30 -1.45
CA ALA A 153 -3.03 11.90 -2.58
C ALA A 153 -2.04 10.92 -3.22
N THR A 154 -1.14 10.34 -2.42
CA THR A 154 -0.18 9.33 -2.87
C THR A 154 -0.87 8.10 -3.45
N CYS A 155 -1.89 7.55 -2.78
CA CYS A 155 -2.62 6.37 -3.28
C CYS A 155 -3.30 6.63 -4.64
N TYR A 156 -3.86 7.83 -4.85
CA TYR A 156 -4.51 8.17 -6.12
C TYR A 156 -3.49 8.36 -7.24
N THR A 157 -2.33 8.97 -6.96
CA THR A 157 -1.21 9.06 -7.90
C THR A 157 -0.69 7.68 -8.27
N ASN A 158 -0.36 6.86 -7.28
CA ASN A 158 0.18 5.52 -7.49
C ASN A 158 -0.80 4.59 -8.23
N ASN A 159 -2.11 4.73 -8.00
CA ASN A 159 -3.10 3.96 -8.75
C ASN A 159 -3.00 4.21 -10.26
N ILE A 160 -2.61 5.40 -10.70
CA ILE A 160 -2.33 5.66 -12.11
C ILE A 160 -0.96 5.10 -12.46
N VAL A 161 0.10 5.60 -11.81
CA VAL A 161 1.51 5.31 -12.14
C VAL A 161 1.81 3.80 -12.16
N GLU A 162 1.37 3.06 -11.14
CA GLU A 162 1.71 1.64 -10.98
C GLU A 162 0.84 0.70 -11.82
N THR A 163 -0.30 1.16 -12.33
CA THR A 163 -1.26 0.28 -13.03
C THR A 163 -1.47 0.61 -14.50
N PHE A 164 -1.03 1.79 -14.96
CA PHE A 164 -1.24 2.26 -16.32
C PHE A 164 -0.69 1.29 -17.36
N GLU A 165 0.59 0.93 -17.26
CA GLU A 165 1.25 -0.03 -18.17
C GLU A 165 0.47 -1.32 -18.28
N ASN A 166 0.20 -1.98 -17.14
CA ASN A 166 -0.49 -3.26 -17.16
C ASN A 166 -1.90 -3.13 -17.76
N ARG A 167 -2.62 -2.03 -17.57
CA ARG A 167 -3.95 -1.84 -18.16
C ARG A 167 -3.88 -1.69 -19.69
N VAL A 168 -2.94 -0.89 -20.20
CA VAL A 168 -2.70 -0.72 -21.64
C VAL A 168 -2.25 -2.05 -22.25
N VAL A 169 -1.29 -2.74 -21.64
CA VAL A 169 -0.78 -4.03 -22.13
C VAL A 169 -1.88 -5.09 -22.17
N GLN A 170 -2.70 -5.23 -21.11
CA GLN A 170 -3.79 -6.21 -21.12
C GLN A 170 -4.86 -5.88 -22.17
N TYR A 171 -5.14 -4.60 -22.38
CA TYR A 171 -6.02 -4.15 -23.46
C TYR A 171 -5.47 -4.53 -24.84
N SER A 172 -4.19 -4.26 -25.07
CA SER A 172 -3.51 -4.61 -26.32
C SER A 172 -3.51 -6.11 -26.57
N ILE A 173 -3.21 -6.92 -25.55
CA ILE A 173 -3.27 -8.39 -25.64
C ILE A 173 -4.68 -8.84 -26.07
N ARG A 174 -5.72 -8.28 -25.46
CA ARG A 174 -7.11 -8.65 -25.78
C ARG A 174 -7.48 -8.29 -27.21
N LYS A 175 -7.17 -7.06 -27.66
CA LYS A 175 -7.44 -6.62 -29.03
C LYS A 175 -6.68 -7.44 -30.07
N LEU A 176 -5.41 -7.75 -29.82
CA LEU A 176 -4.62 -8.58 -30.72
C LEU A 176 -5.10 -10.03 -30.77
N LYS A 177 -5.50 -10.63 -29.63
CA LYS A 177 -6.10 -11.98 -29.61
C LYS A 177 -7.35 -12.07 -30.49
N ALA A 178 -8.18 -11.02 -30.47
CA ALA A 178 -9.40 -10.97 -31.26
C ALA A 178 -9.10 -10.71 -32.75
N ALA A 179 -8.15 -9.83 -33.05
CA ALA A 179 -7.79 -9.47 -34.43
C ALA A 179 -6.95 -10.54 -35.14
N VAL A 180 -6.11 -11.28 -34.40
CA VAL A 180 -5.10 -12.20 -34.94
C VAL A 180 -5.07 -13.49 -34.12
N PRO A 181 -6.14 -14.31 -34.13
CA PRO A 181 -6.28 -15.50 -33.28
C PRO A 181 -5.24 -16.60 -33.55
N GLU A 182 -4.62 -16.60 -34.73
CA GLU A 182 -3.57 -17.52 -35.13
C GLU A 182 -2.22 -17.26 -34.43
N LEU A 183 -2.03 -16.07 -33.85
CA LEU A 183 -0.77 -15.68 -33.25
C LEU A 183 -0.60 -16.33 -31.85
N PRO A 184 0.53 -17.01 -31.56
CA PRO A 184 0.73 -17.63 -30.26
C PRO A 184 0.67 -16.62 -29.11
N ASN A 185 0.06 -17.02 -27.98
CA ASN A 185 -0.10 -16.16 -26.79
C ASN A 185 1.20 -15.52 -26.29
N GLY A 186 2.34 -16.21 -26.41
CA GLY A 186 3.65 -15.63 -26.09
C GLY A 186 3.96 -14.42 -26.97
N ARG A 187 3.76 -14.54 -28.28
CA ARG A 187 4.02 -13.48 -29.27
C ARG A 187 3.08 -12.29 -29.12
N ILE A 188 1.81 -12.53 -28.81
CA ILE A 188 0.86 -11.45 -28.51
C ILE A 188 1.35 -10.61 -27.33
N LYS A 189 1.91 -11.26 -26.29
CA LYS A 189 2.48 -10.55 -25.13
C LYS A 189 3.73 -9.76 -25.50
N ASP A 190 4.61 -10.33 -26.34
CA ASP A 190 5.80 -9.65 -26.84
C ASP A 190 5.39 -8.37 -27.60
N PHE A 191 4.45 -8.46 -28.56
CA PHE A 191 3.95 -7.27 -29.28
C PHE A 191 3.32 -6.23 -28.35
N ALA A 192 2.50 -6.66 -27.40
CA ALA A 192 1.82 -5.74 -26.50
C ALA A 192 2.80 -4.96 -25.61
N ARG A 193 3.85 -5.63 -25.09
CA ARG A 193 4.83 -5.05 -24.16
C ARG A 193 5.98 -4.35 -24.89
N GLU A 194 6.67 -5.05 -25.77
CA GLU A 194 7.94 -4.59 -26.34
C GLU A 194 7.75 -3.63 -27.52
N TYR A 195 6.59 -3.68 -28.18
CA TYR A 195 6.32 -2.83 -29.34
C TYR A 195 5.22 -1.80 -29.10
N ILE A 196 3.98 -2.24 -28.84
CA ILE A 196 2.81 -1.37 -28.79
C ILE A 196 2.92 -0.39 -27.63
N TYR A 197 3.17 -0.89 -26.41
CA TYR A 197 3.29 -0.03 -25.23
C TYR A 197 4.42 0.98 -25.38
N GLU A 198 5.63 0.53 -25.72
CA GLU A 198 6.79 1.40 -25.96
C GLU A 198 6.49 2.45 -27.03
N ARG A 199 5.86 2.06 -28.16
CA ARG A 199 5.52 2.99 -29.25
C ARG A 199 4.51 4.06 -28.82
N VAL A 200 3.45 3.68 -28.11
CA VAL A 200 2.37 4.63 -27.76
C VAL A 200 2.69 5.45 -26.52
N CYS A 201 3.60 4.98 -25.67
CA CYS A 201 3.99 5.65 -24.42
C CYS A 201 5.34 6.37 -24.50
N GLY A 202 5.98 6.42 -25.68
CA GLY A 202 7.18 7.21 -25.93
C GLY A 202 8.48 6.57 -25.42
N GLY A 203 8.55 5.25 -25.40
CA GLY A 203 9.77 4.47 -25.17
C GLY A 203 10.41 4.01 -26.48
N ASP A 204 11.14 2.89 -26.42
CA ASP A 204 11.95 2.37 -27.53
C ASP A 204 11.33 1.09 -28.12
N PRO A 205 10.41 1.20 -29.10
CA PRO A 205 9.65 0.05 -29.58
C PRO A 205 10.51 -0.96 -30.34
N LEU A 206 10.47 -2.21 -29.88
CA LEU A 206 11.18 -3.35 -30.49
C LEU A 206 10.19 -4.28 -31.19
N TRP A 207 10.38 -4.47 -32.49
CA TRP A 207 9.57 -5.44 -33.24
C TRP A 207 10.02 -6.87 -32.89
N PRO A 208 9.12 -7.77 -32.47
CA PRO A 208 9.47 -9.15 -32.16
C PRO A 208 10.04 -9.88 -33.39
N GLY A 209 11.36 -10.14 -33.39
CA GLY A 209 12.15 -10.53 -34.58
C GLY A 209 11.85 -11.88 -35.25
N ALA A 210 10.82 -12.61 -34.81
CA ALA A 210 10.43 -13.90 -35.39
C ALA A 210 9.18 -13.82 -36.29
N VAL A 211 8.52 -12.66 -36.37
CA VAL A 211 7.39 -12.46 -37.28
C VAL A 211 7.91 -11.73 -38.52
N PRO A 212 7.92 -12.37 -39.70
CA PRO A 212 8.29 -11.67 -40.93
C PRO A 212 7.44 -10.42 -41.06
N LEU A 213 8.07 -9.26 -41.26
CA LEU A 213 7.40 -7.97 -41.53
C LEU A 213 6.36 -8.06 -42.68
N VAL A 214 6.43 -9.15 -43.47
CA VAL A 214 5.63 -9.47 -44.65
C VAL A 214 4.20 -9.96 -44.32
N SER A 215 3.87 -10.28 -43.06
CA SER A 215 2.47 -10.58 -42.69
C SER A 215 1.65 -9.29 -42.59
N THR A 216 1.16 -8.81 -43.73
CA THR A 216 0.43 -7.53 -43.88
C THR A 216 -0.76 -7.41 -42.93
N HIS A 217 -1.45 -8.51 -42.64
CA HIS A 217 -2.55 -8.56 -41.69
C HIS A 217 -2.11 -8.28 -40.24
N ILE A 218 -1.05 -8.94 -39.76
CA ILE A 218 -0.54 -8.76 -38.39
C ILE A 218 -0.01 -7.33 -38.22
N THR A 219 0.79 -6.87 -39.17
CA THR A 219 1.32 -5.50 -39.16
C THR A 219 0.21 -4.46 -39.20
N GLY A 220 -0.84 -4.70 -39.99
CA GLY A 220 -2.04 -3.84 -40.03
C GLY A 220 -2.76 -3.78 -38.68
N ALA A 221 -3.02 -4.94 -38.06
CA ALA A 221 -3.68 -5.01 -36.76
C ALA A 221 -2.89 -4.31 -35.64
N VAL A 222 -1.56 -4.52 -35.60
CA VAL A 222 -0.67 -3.88 -34.62
C VAL A 222 -0.63 -2.36 -34.83
N ASN A 223 -0.47 -1.89 -36.07
CA ASN A 223 -0.42 -0.45 -36.35
C ASN A 223 -1.76 0.24 -36.07
N SER A 224 -2.88 -0.39 -36.43
CA SER A 224 -4.22 0.15 -36.15
C SER A 224 -4.45 0.31 -34.64
N LEU A 225 -4.03 -0.67 -33.85
CA LEU A 225 -4.10 -0.58 -32.39
C LEU A 225 -3.18 0.50 -31.80
N CYS A 226 -1.98 0.69 -32.36
CA CYS A 226 -1.11 1.80 -31.98
C CYS A 226 -1.77 3.15 -32.27
N GLU A 227 -2.38 3.33 -33.45
CA GLU A 227 -3.10 4.56 -33.81
C GLU A 227 -4.28 4.83 -32.87
N GLU A 228 -5.06 3.78 -32.57
CA GLU A 228 -6.16 3.84 -31.60
C GLU A 228 -5.67 4.33 -30.22
N LEU A 229 -4.62 3.72 -29.68
CA LEU A 229 -4.07 4.08 -28.37
C LEU A 229 -3.40 5.46 -28.38
N SER A 230 -2.67 5.82 -29.43
CA SER A 230 -2.07 7.15 -29.59
C SER A 230 -3.12 8.26 -29.68
N SER A 231 -4.35 7.95 -30.10
CA SER A 231 -5.44 8.94 -30.10
C SER A 231 -5.94 9.30 -28.69
N VAL A 232 -5.76 8.41 -27.71
CA VAL A 232 -6.26 8.60 -26.33
C VAL A 232 -5.16 8.80 -25.29
N ILE A 233 -3.90 8.45 -25.60
CA ILE A 233 -2.72 8.69 -24.75
C ILE A 233 -2.05 9.98 -25.25
N PRO A 234 -2.23 11.12 -24.54
CA PRO A 234 -1.90 12.44 -25.08
C PRO A 234 -0.41 12.78 -25.01
N VAL A 235 0.36 12.09 -24.17
CA VAL A 235 1.78 12.34 -23.91
C VAL A 235 2.50 11.04 -23.55
N PRO A 236 3.85 11.01 -23.67
CA PRO A 236 4.64 9.89 -23.16
C PRO A 236 4.29 9.56 -21.70
N ALA A 237 4.10 8.26 -21.43
CA ALA A 237 3.62 7.76 -20.14
C ALA A 237 4.78 7.29 -19.26
N THR A 238 5.78 8.16 -19.05
CA THR A 238 6.87 7.86 -18.10
C THR A 238 6.38 7.98 -16.66
N ALA A 239 7.02 7.28 -15.72
CA ALA A 239 6.67 7.37 -14.29
C ALA A 239 6.74 8.81 -13.77
N GLU A 240 7.69 9.61 -14.26
CA GLU A 240 7.84 11.02 -13.90
C GLU A 240 6.65 11.87 -14.38
N ILE A 241 6.29 11.76 -15.67
CA ILE A 241 5.17 12.52 -16.26
C ILE A 241 3.85 12.09 -15.63
N MET A 242 3.63 10.79 -15.45
CA MET A 242 2.44 10.26 -14.77
C MET A 242 2.35 10.72 -13.32
N SER A 243 3.47 10.81 -12.59
CA SER A 243 3.47 11.30 -11.22
C SER A 243 3.19 12.80 -11.12
N ALA A 244 3.72 13.59 -12.07
CA ALA A 244 3.54 15.03 -12.11
C ALA A 244 2.12 15.45 -12.53
N SER A 245 1.45 14.68 -13.38
CA SER A 245 0.10 14.99 -13.87
C SER A 245 -0.74 13.73 -14.09
N PRO A 246 -1.13 13.01 -13.01
CA PRO A 246 -1.80 11.71 -13.16
C PRO A 246 -3.14 11.79 -13.88
N GLY A 247 -3.84 12.93 -13.74
CA GLY A 247 -5.15 13.16 -14.34
C GLY A 247 -5.16 13.17 -15.88
N ARG A 248 -4.02 13.42 -16.52
CA ARG A 248 -3.87 13.37 -18.00
C ARG A 248 -4.06 11.99 -18.59
N PHE A 249 -3.88 10.95 -17.77
CA PHE A 249 -3.95 9.55 -18.19
C PHE A 249 -5.32 8.92 -17.90
N VAL A 250 -6.19 9.62 -17.16
CA VAL A 250 -7.55 9.15 -16.85
C VAL A 250 -8.40 8.97 -18.12
N PRO A 251 -8.36 9.84 -19.14
CA PRO A 251 -9.10 9.64 -20.39
C PRO A 251 -8.76 8.31 -21.10
N ALA A 252 -7.48 7.97 -21.23
CA ALA A 252 -7.06 6.68 -21.81
C ALA A 252 -7.58 5.47 -21.01
N LEU A 253 -7.49 5.54 -19.68
CA LEU A 253 -8.01 4.49 -18.80
C LEU A 253 -9.53 4.35 -18.90
N ARG A 254 -10.23 5.48 -19.05
CA ARG A 254 -11.68 5.52 -19.27
C ARG A 254 -12.06 4.90 -20.61
N TYR A 255 -11.34 5.25 -21.67
CA TYR A 255 -11.52 4.66 -22.98
C TYR A 255 -11.42 3.13 -22.93
N ILE A 256 -10.35 2.59 -22.35
CA ILE A 256 -10.18 1.13 -22.19
C ILE A 256 -11.34 0.53 -21.38
N LEU A 257 -11.71 1.15 -20.26
CA LEU A 257 -12.79 0.66 -19.41
C LEU A 257 -14.16 0.73 -20.11
N SER A 258 -14.36 1.67 -21.03
CA SER A 258 -15.58 1.80 -21.82
C SER A 258 -15.80 0.60 -22.74
N ILE A 259 -14.73 0.16 -23.41
CA ILE A 259 -14.76 -1.03 -24.26
C ILE A 259 -15.09 -2.25 -23.42
N TYR A 260 -14.48 -2.38 -22.24
CA TYR A 260 -14.79 -3.48 -21.33
C TYR A 260 -16.23 -3.44 -20.85
N ASP A 261 -16.75 -2.29 -20.41
CA ASP A 261 -18.13 -2.18 -19.95
C ASP A 261 -19.14 -2.54 -21.08
N GLU A 262 -18.87 -2.18 -22.34
CA GLU A 262 -19.70 -2.59 -23.49
C GLU A 262 -19.63 -4.09 -23.78
N GLU A 263 -18.46 -4.71 -23.69
CA GLU A 263 -18.33 -6.17 -23.83
C GLU A 263 -19.16 -6.92 -22.78
N TYR A 264 -19.17 -6.45 -21.52
CA TYR A 264 -20.02 -7.04 -20.47
C TYR A 264 -21.52 -6.83 -20.73
N LYS A 265 -21.91 -5.71 -21.36
CA LYS A 265 -23.33 -5.49 -21.72
C LYS A 265 -23.77 -6.42 -22.84
N ASN A 266 -22.88 -6.74 -23.77
CA ASN A 266 -23.16 -7.57 -24.93
C ASN A 266 -23.12 -9.08 -24.61
N SER A 267 -22.40 -9.49 -23.57
CA SER A 267 -22.21 -10.91 -23.21
C SER A 267 -23.33 -11.55 -22.39
N LYS A 268 -24.49 -10.88 -22.25
CA LYS A 268 -25.64 -11.33 -21.41
C LYS A 268 -26.11 -12.76 -21.74
N GLY A 269 -25.47 -13.78 -21.14
CA GLY A 269 -25.95 -15.17 -21.08
C GLY A 269 -24.98 -16.27 -21.54
N SER A 270 -23.76 -15.97 -21.98
CA SER A 270 -22.78 -17.00 -22.33
C SER A 270 -21.76 -17.19 -21.20
N ASP A 271 -21.84 -18.33 -20.48
CA ASP A 271 -20.85 -18.71 -19.46
C ASP A 271 -19.47 -19.04 -20.07
N ASP A 272 -19.37 -19.14 -21.40
CA ASP A 272 -18.16 -19.55 -22.13
C ASP A 272 -17.29 -18.37 -22.65
N GLU A 273 -17.75 -17.11 -22.57
CA GLU A 273 -16.95 -15.96 -23.03
C GLU A 273 -15.91 -15.49 -22.00
N GLU A 274 -14.62 -15.51 -22.38
CA GLU A 274 -13.53 -14.96 -21.57
C GLU A 274 -13.61 -13.41 -21.55
N LEU A 275 -14.38 -12.86 -20.61
CA LEU A 275 -14.55 -11.41 -20.42
C LEU A 275 -13.30 -10.75 -19.79
N PRO A 276 -13.02 -9.48 -20.12
CA PRO A 276 -11.87 -8.79 -19.56
C PRO A 276 -12.10 -8.51 -18.07
N ARG A 277 -11.03 -8.48 -17.28
CA ARG A 277 -11.15 -8.07 -15.89
C ARG A 277 -11.31 -6.55 -15.80
N ARG A 278 -12.51 -6.08 -15.41
CA ARG A 278 -12.76 -4.65 -15.14
C ARG A 278 -11.87 -4.12 -14.01
N PHE A 279 -11.53 -2.83 -14.10
CA PHE A 279 -10.70 -2.11 -13.12
C PHE A 279 -11.36 -0.78 -12.73
N SER A 280 -10.92 -0.19 -11.61
CA SER A 280 -11.40 1.12 -11.17
C SER A 280 -10.49 2.24 -11.68
N LEU A 281 -11.09 3.36 -12.10
CA LEU A 281 -10.35 4.57 -12.49
C LEU A 281 -9.59 5.18 -11.31
N SER A 282 -10.08 4.97 -10.09
CA SER A 282 -9.49 5.47 -8.84
C SER A 282 -9.47 4.39 -7.77
N PRO A 283 -8.68 4.54 -6.68
CA PRO A 283 -8.71 3.62 -5.56
C PRO A 283 -10.12 3.42 -5.00
N MET A 284 -10.50 2.16 -4.79
CA MET A 284 -11.80 1.84 -4.19
C MET A 284 -11.82 2.19 -2.70
N PRO A 285 -12.87 2.86 -2.19
CA PRO A 285 -13.03 3.13 -0.77
C PRO A 285 -13.07 1.83 0.04
N SER A 286 -12.33 1.78 1.14
CA SER A 286 -12.30 0.61 2.03
C SER A 286 -13.05 0.90 3.32
N THR A 287 -13.96 0.00 3.69
CA THR A 287 -14.70 -0.02 4.96
C THR A 287 -13.89 -0.60 6.13
N LYS A 288 -12.70 -1.13 5.83
CA LYS A 288 -11.82 -1.75 6.83
C LYS A 288 -11.34 -0.73 7.86
N TRP A 289 -11.15 -1.21 9.09
CA TRP A 289 -10.49 -0.45 10.15
C TRP A 289 -9.13 0.08 9.70
N ARG A 290 -8.83 1.34 10.04
CA ARG A 290 -7.66 2.08 9.54
C ARG A 290 -6.71 2.47 10.66
N PHE A 291 -5.46 2.68 10.29
CA PHE A 291 -4.47 3.33 11.13
C PHE A 291 -4.65 4.85 11.07
N ALA A 292 -4.40 5.52 12.20
CA ALA A 292 -4.15 6.94 12.29
C ALA A 292 -2.65 7.19 12.39
N THR A 293 -2.14 8.13 11.58
CA THR A 293 -0.78 8.65 11.75
C THR A 293 -0.79 9.70 12.85
N ILE A 294 0.04 9.51 13.87
CA ILE A 294 0.14 10.37 15.05
C ILE A 294 1.54 10.97 15.06
N ASN A 295 1.61 12.29 14.85
CA ASN A 295 2.80 13.09 15.10
C ASN A 295 2.73 13.70 16.52
N ALA A 296 3.76 14.43 16.94
CA ALA A 296 3.80 15.04 18.27
C ALA A 296 2.61 15.96 18.57
N LYS A 297 2.14 16.74 17.59
CA LYS A 297 0.99 17.63 17.75
C LYS A 297 -0.34 16.88 17.89
N ALA A 298 -0.55 15.83 17.12
CA ALA A 298 -1.70 14.95 17.30
C ALA A 298 -1.62 14.24 18.66
N LEU A 299 -0.44 13.79 19.07
CA LEU A 299 -0.23 13.15 20.37
C LEU A 299 -0.54 14.11 21.51
N SER A 300 -0.05 15.35 21.45
CA SER A 300 -0.27 16.37 22.49
C SER A 300 -1.76 16.70 22.65
N CYS A 301 -2.52 16.75 21.55
CA CYS A 301 -3.98 16.87 21.61
C CYS A 301 -4.64 15.64 22.25
N LEU A 302 -4.17 14.43 21.94
CA LEU A 302 -4.72 13.19 22.50
C LEU A 302 -4.40 13.05 24.00
N THR A 303 -3.25 13.53 24.47
CA THR A 303 -2.81 13.41 25.86
C THR A 303 -2.98 14.67 26.68
N GLU A 304 -3.56 15.74 26.11
CA GLU A 304 -3.72 17.05 26.76
C GLU A 304 -2.39 17.59 27.31
N SER A 305 -1.31 17.32 26.58
CA SER A 305 0.04 17.72 26.93
C SER A 305 0.46 18.94 26.11
N THR A 306 1.44 19.71 26.59
CA THR A 306 2.07 20.77 25.80
C THR A 306 3.07 20.18 24.81
N SER A 307 3.06 20.69 23.59
CA SER A 307 4.08 20.43 22.58
C SER A 307 4.80 21.76 22.31
N GLU A 308 6.08 21.83 22.64
CA GLU A 308 6.89 23.05 22.48
C GLU A 308 7.49 23.18 21.06
N GLY A 309 7.43 22.11 20.25
CA GLY A 309 7.51 22.17 18.79
C GLY A 309 8.86 21.83 18.17
N ASP A 310 9.95 21.77 18.94
CA ASP A 310 11.22 21.28 18.42
C ASP A 310 11.29 19.75 18.34
N PHE A 311 12.24 19.24 17.56
CA PHE A 311 12.40 17.80 17.32
C PHE A 311 12.68 17.00 18.61
N GLU A 312 13.42 17.57 19.55
CA GLU A 312 13.80 16.88 20.77
C GLU A 312 12.69 16.84 21.82
N GLN A 313 11.97 17.94 21.99
CA GLN A 313 10.78 18.05 22.82
C GLN A 313 9.70 17.10 22.30
N ASN A 314 9.58 16.97 20.98
CA ASN A 314 8.70 15.99 20.36
C ASN A 314 9.11 14.56 20.77
N SER A 315 10.41 14.20 20.66
CA SER A 315 10.91 12.89 21.12
C SER A 315 10.66 12.67 22.61
N ALA A 316 10.82 13.70 23.43
CA ALA A 316 10.55 13.66 24.86
C ALA A 316 9.07 13.44 25.16
N LEU A 317 8.16 14.09 24.43
CA LEU A 317 6.72 13.85 24.55
C LEU A 317 6.38 12.38 24.24
N PHE A 318 6.91 11.81 23.16
CA PHE A 318 6.71 10.39 22.86
C PHE A 318 7.26 9.50 23.98
N HIS A 319 8.46 9.77 24.50
CA HIS A 319 9.04 8.99 25.59
C HIS A 319 8.26 9.12 26.92
N THR A 320 7.62 10.26 27.15
CA THR A 320 6.72 10.47 28.30
C THR A 320 5.47 9.61 28.19
N VAL A 321 4.91 9.47 26.98
CA VAL A 321 3.66 8.73 26.77
C VAL A 321 3.89 7.22 26.60
N PHE A 322 5.00 6.85 25.95
CA PHE A 322 5.32 5.47 25.60
C PHE A 322 6.61 5.00 26.27
N ASP A 323 6.63 3.73 26.68
CA ASP A 323 7.79 3.01 27.16
C ASP A 323 8.61 2.47 25.98
N PHE A 324 9.75 3.12 25.72
CA PHE A 324 10.67 2.74 24.65
C PHE A 324 11.65 1.63 25.04
N THR A 325 11.61 1.10 26.27
CA THR A 325 12.54 0.02 26.69
C THR A 325 12.39 -1.24 25.85
N LYS A 326 11.16 -1.54 25.40
CA LYS A 326 10.88 -2.64 24.44
C LYS A 326 11.41 -2.40 23.04
N LEU A 327 11.72 -1.14 22.72
CA LEU A 327 12.43 -0.75 21.51
C LEU A 327 13.95 -0.68 21.77
N GLY A 328 14.41 -1.00 22.97
CA GLY A 328 15.82 -0.99 23.33
C GLY A 328 16.36 0.40 23.63
N TYR A 329 15.52 1.36 24.03
CA TYR A 329 15.95 2.68 24.53
C TYR A 329 15.54 2.81 26.00
N ARG A 330 16.52 2.99 26.88
CA ARG A 330 16.37 3.01 28.34
C ARG A 330 16.07 4.41 28.88
N SER A 331 16.46 5.45 28.15
CA SER A 331 16.21 6.84 28.52
C SER A 331 15.86 7.70 27.31
N VAL A 332 15.39 8.92 27.57
CA VAL A 332 15.08 9.88 26.51
C VAL A 332 16.36 10.36 25.82
N GLU A 333 17.48 10.44 26.55
CA GLU A 333 18.80 10.79 26.00
C GLU A 333 19.27 9.74 24.99
N GLU A 334 19.10 8.45 25.30
CA GLU A 334 19.43 7.37 24.36
C GLU A 334 18.55 7.41 23.10
N LEU A 335 17.28 7.79 23.24
CA LEU A 335 16.39 7.97 22.09
C LEU A 335 16.77 9.20 21.25
N LYS A 336 17.19 10.29 21.88
CA LYS A 336 17.61 11.53 21.20
C LYS A 336 18.96 11.40 20.50
N ASN A 337 19.89 10.67 21.11
CA ASN A 337 21.25 10.48 20.61
C ASN A 337 21.38 9.25 19.70
N SER A 338 20.27 8.57 19.39
CA SER A 338 20.32 7.31 18.64
C SER A 338 20.89 7.45 17.22
N SER A 339 20.83 8.65 16.62
CA SER A 339 21.45 8.91 15.31
C SER A 339 22.97 8.79 15.39
N VAL A 340 23.57 9.28 16.47
CA VAL A 340 25.01 9.21 16.76
C VAL A 340 25.40 7.79 17.19
N ASP A 341 24.66 7.22 18.14
CA ASP A 341 25.04 5.95 18.79
C ASP A 341 24.78 4.73 17.91
N ARG A 342 23.72 4.78 17.08
CA ARG A 342 23.20 3.62 16.35
C ARG A 342 22.99 3.88 14.85
N GLY A 343 23.20 5.11 14.37
CA GLY A 343 22.88 5.47 12.98
C GLY A 343 21.38 5.44 12.67
N VAL A 344 20.53 5.50 13.69
CA VAL A 344 19.07 5.34 13.61
C VAL A 344 18.40 6.52 14.29
N ILE A 345 17.33 7.06 13.72
CA ILE A 345 16.53 8.14 14.33
C ILE A 345 15.07 7.75 14.45
N PHE A 346 14.45 8.03 15.60
CA PHE A 346 13.00 7.99 15.73
C PHE A 346 12.40 9.24 15.07
N THR A 347 11.45 9.05 14.15
CA THR A 347 10.93 10.14 13.31
C THR A 347 9.82 10.96 13.98
N ASN A 348 9.60 10.84 15.30
CA ASN A 348 8.50 11.53 15.98
C ASN A 348 7.13 11.29 15.36
N GLN A 349 6.96 10.09 14.79
CA GLN A 349 5.73 9.62 14.17
C GLN A 349 5.49 8.16 14.53
N LEU A 350 4.22 7.83 14.74
CA LEU A 350 3.75 6.46 14.82
C LEU A 350 2.47 6.30 14.02
N LEU A 351 2.14 5.06 13.65
CA LEU A 351 0.79 4.69 13.25
C LEU A 351 0.14 3.86 14.36
N SER A 352 -1.15 4.05 14.59
CA SER A 352 -1.92 3.14 15.46
C SER A 352 -3.34 2.98 14.97
N HIS A 353 -3.89 1.79 15.15
CA HIS A 353 -5.31 1.49 14.96
C HIS A 353 -6.02 1.18 16.30
N GLY A 354 -5.45 1.61 17.43
CA GLY A 354 -6.01 1.41 18.78
C GLY A 354 -5.74 0.04 19.44
N PHE A 355 -5.02 -0.86 18.75
CA PHE A 355 -4.60 -2.16 19.31
C PHE A 355 -3.09 -2.40 19.18
N ALA A 356 -2.50 -1.99 18.07
CA ALA A 356 -1.06 -2.03 17.83
C ALA A 356 -0.54 -0.63 17.52
N VAL A 357 0.77 -0.46 17.64
CA VAL A 357 1.49 0.76 17.33
C VAL A 357 2.73 0.45 16.49
N ASP A 358 2.93 1.28 15.47
CA ASP A 358 4.00 1.17 14.49
C ASP A 358 4.87 2.41 14.65
N PHE A 359 5.94 2.31 15.44
CA PHE A 359 6.90 3.40 15.62
C PHE A 359 7.74 3.55 14.36
N GLN A 360 7.78 4.76 13.79
CA GLN A 360 8.54 5.04 12.57
C GLN A 360 9.96 5.49 12.89
N PHE A 361 10.94 4.78 12.33
CA PHE A 361 12.35 5.08 12.40
C PHE A 361 12.93 5.34 11.02
N ALA A 362 14.06 6.02 10.97
CA ALA A 362 14.91 6.12 9.79
C ALA A 362 16.34 5.72 10.14
N ARG A 363 17.10 5.25 9.16
CA ARG A 363 18.55 4.97 9.28
C ARG A 363 19.26 5.29 7.98
N LYS A 364 20.58 5.54 8.04
CA LYS A 364 21.36 5.75 6.82
C LYS A 364 21.16 4.56 5.88
N SER A 365 20.90 4.84 4.60
CA SER A 365 20.82 3.77 3.61
C SER A 365 22.19 3.10 3.55
N VAL A 366 22.22 1.80 3.82
CA VAL A 366 23.44 1.02 3.57
C VAL A 366 23.54 0.94 2.06
N LYS A 367 24.37 1.80 1.44
CA LYS A 367 24.79 1.58 0.05
C LYS A 367 25.29 0.15 -0.02
N LYS A 368 24.83 -0.64 -0.99
CA LYS A 368 25.25 -2.04 -1.19
C LYS A 368 26.78 -2.20 -1.21
N GLU A 369 27.53 -1.15 -1.52
CA GLU A 369 29.01 -1.08 -1.43
C GLU A 369 29.58 -1.27 -0.01
N ARG A 370 28.77 -1.11 1.04
CA ARG A 370 29.14 -1.29 2.46
C ARG A 370 28.34 -2.37 3.19
N ALA A 371 27.54 -3.17 2.47
CA ALA A 371 27.47 -4.56 2.91
C ALA A 371 28.94 -4.98 2.99
N THR A 372 29.39 -5.45 4.17
CA THR A 372 30.68 -6.14 4.32
C THR A 372 31.03 -6.75 3.00
N VAL A 373 32.21 -6.46 2.42
CA VAL A 373 32.72 -7.16 1.22
C VAL A 373 32.11 -8.54 1.29
N ASP A 374 31.08 -8.79 0.47
CA ASP A 374 30.43 -10.09 0.44
C ASP A 374 31.54 -10.89 -0.19
N THR A 375 32.46 -11.37 0.65
CA THR A 375 33.44 -12.34 0.25
C THR A 375 32.53 -13.48 -0.13
N GLU A 376 32.24 -13.57 -1.44
CA GLU A 376 31.47 -14.67 -2.00
C GLU A 376 32.35 -15.89 -1.78
N LEU A 377 32.22 -16.46 -0.58
CA LEU A 377 32.87 -17.69 -0.21
C LEU A 377 32.19 -18.78 -1.02
N THR A 378 32.94 -19.28 -1.98
CA THR A 378 32.61 -20.43 -2.78
C THR A 378 33.05 -21.70 -2.05
N ALA A 379 32.59 -22.85 -2.51
CA ALA A 379 33.09 -24.13 -1.97
C ALA A 379 34.62 -24.27 -2.14
N THR A 380 35.25 -23.57 -3.11
CA THR A 380 36.70 -23.63 -3.32
C THR A 380 37.51 -22.83 -2.31
N ASP A 381 36.86 -22.00 -1.48
CA ASP A 381 37.53 -21.25 -0.40
C ASP A 381 37.72 -22.09 0.87
N PHE A 382 37.25 -23.34 0.86
CA PHE A 382 37.36 -24.28 1.96
C PHE A 382 38.01 -25.58 1.50
N THR A 383 38.77 -26.20 2.38
CA THR A 383 39.26 -27.57 2.20
C THR A 383 38.11 -28.58 2.32
N GLU A 384 38.28 -29.76 1.73
CA GLU A 384 37.29 -30.84 1.84
C GLU A 384 37.08 -31.29 3.31
N GLU A 385 38.15 -31.24 4.12
CA GLU A 385 38.11 -31.48 5.56
C GLU A 385 37.27 -30.40 6.27
N GLU A 386 37.49 -29.11 5.99
CA GLU A 386 36.67 -28.03 6.57
C GLU A 386 35.20 -28.14 6.18
N ILE A 387 34.89 -28.47 4.92
CA ILE A 387 33.51 -28.69 4.46
C ILE A 387 32.85 -29.84 5.21
N THR A 388 33.60 -30.91 5.47
CA THR A 388 33.08 -32.13 6.11
C THR A 388 32.95 -31.98 7.62
N ASP A 389 33.91 -31.32 8.28
CA ASP A 389 34.03 -31.25 9.73
C ASP A 389 33.37 -29.99 10.33
N CYS A 390 33.36 -28.87 9.59
CA CYS A 390 32.88 -27.57 10.09
C CYS A 390 31.53 -27.15 9.49
N PHE A 391 31.13 -27.72 8.35
CA PHE A 391 29.90 -27.34 7.65
C PHE A 391 28.93 -28.51 7.45
N GLN A 392 27.67 -28.18 7.20
CA GLN A 392 26.65 -29.15 6.82
C GLN A 392 26.07 -28.75 5.45
N PRO A 393 26.71 -29.17 4.33
CA PRO A 393 26.27 -28.77 3.00
C PRO A 393 24.86 -29.28 2.72
N CYS A 394 24.04 -28.44 2.08
CA CYS A 394 22.74 -28.84 1.60
C CYS A 394 22.42 -28.21 0.24
N ALA A 395 21.74 -28.97 -0.61
CA ALA A 395 21.19 -28.48 -1.86
C ALA A 395 19.73 -28.06 -1.62
N VAL A 396 19.37 -26.82 -1.97
CA VAL A 396 18.02 -26.26 -1.77
C VAL A 396 17.36 -25.99 -3.11
N ASP A 397 16.16 -26.54 -3.30
CA ASP A 397 15.34 -26.36 -4.51
C ASP A 397 13.93 -25.86 -4.17
N PRO A 398 13.51 -24.67 -4.65
CA PRO A 398 12.13 -24.22 -4.57
C PRO A 398 11.26 -24.86 -5.66
N GLY A 399 10.06 -25.32 -5.32
CA GLY A 399 9.15 -25.99 -6.26
C GLY A 399 7.76 -25.35 -6.34
N ARG A 400 6.95 -25.73 -7.33
CA ARG A 400 5.59 -25.15 -7.51
C ARG A 400 4.67 -25.31 -6.28
N SER A 401 4.84 -26.40 -5.53
CA SER A 401 4.07 -26.69 -4.30
C SER A 401 4.92 -26.62 -3.03
N GLN A 402 6.22 -26.35 -3.17
CA GLN A 402 7.20 -26.34 -2.09
C GLN A 402 7.85 -24.98 -2.00
N VAL A 403 7.81 -24.36 -0.82
CA VAL A 403 8.63 -23.17 -0.60
C VAL A 403 10.11 -23.51 -0.70
N PHE A 404 10.49 -24.68 -0.17
CA PHE A 404 11.78 -25.30 -0.43
C PHE A 404 11.75 -26.82 -0.18
N THR A 405 12.67 -27.52 -0.83
CA THR A 405 13.16 -28.85 -0.48
C THR A 405 14.67 -28.76 -0.32
N ALA A 406 15.21 -29.26 0.78
CA ALA A 406 16.63 -29.25 1.09
C ALA A 406 17.13 -30.68 1.33
N ALA A 407 18.19 -31.09 0.64
CA ALA A 407 18.85 -32.37 0.83
C ALA A 407 20.21 -32.16 1.51
N TYR A 408 20.45 -32.82 2.64
CA TYR A 408 21.66 -32.69 3.46
C TYR A 408 22.55 -33.91 3.29
N GLY A 409 23.83 -33.66 3.00
CA GLY A 409 24.85 -34.69 2.78
C GLY A 409 25.36 -34.76 1.34
N CYS A 410 26.42 -35.54 1.13
CA CYS A 410 27.07 -35.77 -0.16
C CYS A 410 27.24 -37.27 -0.44
N GLY A 411 27.31 -37.67 -1.72
CA GLY A 411 27.49 -39.06 -2.14
C GLY A 411 26.21 -39.89 -2.30
N ASN A 412 26.34 -41.22 -2.29
CA ASN A 412 25.25 -42.17 -2.58
C ASN A 412 24.49 -42.68 -1.34
N SER A 413 24.87 -42.22 -0.14
CA SER A 413 24.18 -42.57 1.11
C SER A 413 22.80 -41.89 1.19
N PRO A 414 21.84 -42.44 1.96
CA PRO A 414 20.56 -41.77 2.19
C PRO A 414 20.77 -40.40 2.84
N HIS A 415 20.32 -39.35 2.14
CA HIS A 415 20.40 -37.96 2.61
C HIS A 415 19.20 -37.59 3.46
N GLU A 416 19.41 -36.72 4.45
CA GLU A 416 18.29 -36.13 5.17
C GLU A 416 17.58 -35.13 4.24
N ILE A 417 16.27 -35.28 4.09
CA ILE A 417 15.45 -34.37 3.27
C ILE A 417 14.56 -33.54 4.18
N ARG A 418 14.73 -32.22 4.13
CA ARG A 418 13.90 -31.25 4.83
C ARG A 418 13.06 -30.50 3.80
N ARG A 419 11.78 -30.26 4.10
CA ARG A 419 10.89 -29.56 3.16
C ARG A 419 9.85 -28.73 3.87
N CYS A 420 9.45 -27.65 3.23
CA CYS A 420 8.32 -26.83 3.61
C CYS A 420 7.42 -26.62 2.40
N SER A 421 6.21 -27.16 2.44
CA SER A 421 5.22 -26.92 1.39
C SER A 421 4.62 -25.53 1.47
N THR A 422 4.12 -25.00 0.34
CA THR A 422 3.39 -23.73 0.31
C THR A 422 2.17 -23.77 1.26
N ARG A 423 1.51 -24.93 1.37
CA ARG A 423 0.40 -25.14 2.30
C ARG A 423 0.82 -25.03 3.76
N GLU A 424 1.97 -25.62 4.11
CA GLU A 424 2.53 -25.54 5.47
C GLU A 424 2.93 -24.12 5.82
N TYR A 425 3.60 -23.40 4.91
CA TYR A 425 3.91 -21.99 5.07
C TYR A 425 2.66 -21.17 5.44
N TYR A 426 1.60 -21.27 4.64
CA TYR A 426 0.35 -20.55 4.94
C TYR A 426 -0.29 -21.03 6.26
N THR A 427 -0.15 -22.30 6.60
CA THR A 427 -0.60 -22.82 7.90
C THR A 427 0.17 -22.18 9.07
N TYR A 428 1.48 -22.02 8.97
CA TYR A 428 2.31 -21.34 9.98
C TYR A 428 1.95 -19.87 10.15
N THR A 429 1.55 -19.20 9.06
CA THR A 429 0.99 -17.84 9.19
C THR A 429 -0.33 -17.83 9.97
N GLY A 430 -1.09 -18.93 9.95
CA GLY A 430 -2.44 -19.04 10.49
C GLY A 430 -3.52 -18.34 9.64
N SER A 431 -3.17 -17.85 8.45
CA SER A 431 -4.09 -17.10 7.59
C SER A 431 -5.31 -17.93 7.12
N PRO A 432 -5.20 -19.24 6.76
CA PRO A 432 -6.35 -19.99 6.29
C PRO A 432 -7.40 -20.18 7.38
N LEU A 433 -6.97 -20.41 8.62
CA LEU A 433 -7.88 -20.56 9.76
C LEU A 433 -8.62 -19.25 10.02
N ARG A 434 -7.92 -18.11 10.02
CA ARG A 434 -8.54 -16.80 10.23
C ARG A 434 -9.47 -16.41 9.10
N GLN A 435 -9.14 -16.71 7.84
CA GLN A 435 -10.05 -16.51 6.71
C GLN A 435 -11.33 -17.32 6.86
N LYS A 436 -11.25 -18.59 7.28
CA LYS A 436 -12.43 -19.41 7.58
C LYS A 436 -13.30 -18.80 8.68
N VAL A 437 -12.69 -18.32 9.75
CA VAL A 437 -13.41 -17.64 10.85
C VAL A 437 -14.10 -16.38 10.34
N ILE A 438 -13.39 -15.51 9.62
CA ILE A 438 -13.96 -14.28 9.06
C ILE A 438 -15.11 -14.61 8.09
N GLN A 439 -14.99 -15.65 7.27
CA GLN A 439 -16.08 -16.04 6.36
C GLN A 439 -17.32 -16.54 7.11
N ALA A 440 -17.13 -17.31 8.17
CA ALA A 440 -18.23 -17.75 9.04
C ALA A 440 -18.90 -16.55 9.74
N GLU A 441 -18.11 -15.57 10.21
CA GLU A 441 -18.63 -14.33 10.78
C GLU A 441 -19.40 -13.50 9.74
N LYS A 442 -18.90 -13.40 8.51
CA LYS A 442 -19.59 -12.71 7.41
C LYS A 442 -20.95 -13.33 7.13
N LYS A 443 -21.01 -14.66 7.03
CA LYS A 443 -22.25 -15.43 6.87
C LYS A 443 -23.24 -15.13 7.99
N LYS A 444 -22.78 -15.22 9.24
CA LYS A 444 -23.61 -14.96 10.42
C LYS A 444 -24.13 -13.52 10.47
N ALA A 445 -23.33 -12.55 10.04
CA ALA A 445 -23.68 -11.13 10.03
C ALA A 445 -24.35 -10.66 8.72
N CYS A 446 -24.68 -11.58 7.80
CA CYS A 446 -25.24 -11.28 6.47
C CYS A 446 -24.37 -10.34 5.60
N ILE A 447 -23.08 -10.19 5.92
CA ILE A 447 -22.14 -9.34 5.19
C ILE A 447 -21.79 -9.93 3.83
N GLU A 448 -21.74 -11.27 3.72
CA GLU A 448 -21.47 -11.93 2.44
C GLU A 448 -22.55 -11.62 1.39
N ALA A 449 -23.83 -11.58 1.79
CA ALA A 449 -24.92 -11.19 0.90
C ALA A 449 -24.77 -9.74 0.44
N ILE A 450 -24.56 -8.81 1.38
CA ILE A 450 -24.30 -7.40 1.07
C ILE A 450 -23.12 -7.24 0.10
N GLU A 451 -22.01 -7.93 0.33
CA GLU A 451 -20.82 -7.86 -0.54
C GLU A 451 -21.03 -8.47 -1.93
N THR A 452 -21.93 -9.46 -2.04
CA THR A 452 -22.26 -10.12 -3.31
C THR A 452 -23.24 -9.27 -4.13
N ASP A 453 -24.19 -8.62 -3.47
CA ASP A 453 -25.23 -7.78 -4.09
C ASP A 453 -24.71 -6.38 -4.45
N LEU A 454 -23.55 -5.97 -3.92
CA LEU A 454 -22.91 -4.70 -4.27
C LEU A 454 -22.47 -4.72 -5.75
N GLU A 455 -23.11 -3.86 -6.55
CA GLU A 455 -22.63 -3.57 -7.91
C GLU A 455 -21.16 -3.13 -7.89
N THR A 456 -20.44 -3.40 -8.98
CA THR A 456 -19.02 -3.07 -9.01
C THR A 456 -18.79 -1.57 -9.20
N GLY A 457 -18.08 -0.93 -8.26
CA GLY A 457 -17.54 0.42 -8.46
C GLY A 457 -16.41 0.51 -9.50
N LYS A 458 -16.09 -0.59 -10.19
CA LYS A 458 -15.06 -0.69 -11.24
C LYS A 458 -15.69 -0.45 -12.62
N THR A 459 -16.17 0.76 -12.82
CA THR A 459 -16.89 1.16 -14.02
C THR A 459 -16.54 2.59 -14.39
N GLN A 460 -16.76 2.96 -15.65
CA GLN A 460 -16.80 4.34 -16.09
C GLN A 460 -18.23 4.89 -16.23
N SER A 461 -19.25 4.04 -16.06
CA SER A 461 -20.66 4.45 -16.12
C SER A 461 -21.06 5.15 -14.81
N LEU A 462 -21.52 6.39 -14.92
CA LEU A 462 -22.03 7.14 -13.76
C LEU A 462 -23.27 6.46 -13.16
N GLU A 463 -24.13 5.87 -13.97
CA GLU A 463 -25.34 5.16 -13.53
C GLU A 463 -25.02 3.92 -12.68
N VAL A 464 -24.08 3.10 -13.14
CA VAL A 464 -23.61 1.91 -12.39
C VAL A 464 -22.90 2.35 -11.11
N TYR A 465 -22.10 3.43 -11.19
CA TYR A 465 -21.44 3.98 -10.02
C TYR A 465 -22.45 4.55 -9.00
N ASP A 466 -23.51 5.22 -9.45
CA ASP A 466 -24.59 5.73 -8.58
C ASP A 466 -25.32 4.58 -7.87
N THR A 467 -25.56 3.47 -8.56
CA THR A 467 -26.13 2.26 -7.95
C THR A 467 -25.21 1.69 -6.88
N TYR A 468 -23.90 1.61 -7.16
CA TYR A 468 -22.89 1.23 -6.18
C TYR A 468 -22.88 2.17 -4.96
N VAL A 469 -22.92 3.50 -5.17
CA VAL A 469 -22.93 4.49 -4.09
C VAL A 469 -24.17 4.36 -3.21
N ARG A 470 -25.35 4.20 -3.82
CA ARG A 470 -26.62 4.01 -3.12
C ARG A 470 -26.57 2.78 -2.23
N CYS A 471 -26.19 1.63 -2.79
CA CYS A 471 -26.09 0.37 -2.05
C CYS A 471 -25.02 0.47 -0.93
N THR A 472 -23.89 1.12 -1.23
CA THR A 472 -22.82 1.34 -0.25
C THR A 472 -23.28 2.17 0.94
N PHE A 473 -24.00 3.28 0.72
CA PHE A 473 -24.53 4.09 1.82
C PHE A 473 -25.65 3.39 2.59
N GLN A 474 -26.50 2.61 1.90
CA GLN A 474 -27.54 1.81 2.54
C GLN A 474 -26.98 0.79 3.54
N HIS A 475 -25.83 0.19 3.24
CA HIS A 475 -25.21 -0.85 4.07
C HIS A 475 -23.98 -0.38 4.85
N MET A 476 -23.67 0.92 4.82
CA MET A 476 -22.43 1.48 5.38
C MET A 476 -22.27 1.15 6.86
N ASP A 477 -23.31 1.34 7.67
CA ASP A 477 -23.25 1.10 9.12
C ASP A 477 -22.98 -0.37 9.45
N ALA A 478 -23.62 -1.29 8.73
CA ALA A 478 -23.39 -2.73 8.89
C ALA A 478 -21.94 -3.11 8.53
N LEU A 479 -21.43 -2.58 7.42
CA LEU A 479 -20.05 -2.81 6.97
C LEU A 479 -19.04 -2.21 7.96
N PHE A 480 -19.30 -1.01 8.46
CA PHE A 480 -18.44 -0.31 9.41
C PHE A 480 -18.42 -0.94 10.79
N ALA A 481 -19.56 -1.47 11.26
CA ALA A 481 -19.64 -2.25 12.47
C ALA A 481 -18.88 -3.56 12.33
N PHE A 482 -19.08 -4.29 11.23
CA PHE A 482 -18.42 -5.57 11.00
C PHE A 482 -16.91 -5.44 10.87
N TYR A 483 -16.44 -4.48 10.06
CA TYR A 483 -15.02 -4.20 9.87
C TYR A 483 -14.46 -3.17 10.87
N GLY A 484 -15.07 -3.08 12.05
CA GLY A 484 -14.74 -2.15 13.11
C GLY A 484 -13.47 -2.50 13.92
N PRO A 485 -13.30 -1.86 15.08
CA PRO A 485 -12.06 -1.96 15.88
C PRO A 485 -11.77 -3.38 16.37
N THR A 486 -12.78 -4.25 16.46
CA THR A 486 -12.61 -5.66 16.86
C THR A 486 -11.71 -6.44 15.88
N LYS A 487 -11.60 -5.99 14.63
CA LYS A 487 -10.73 -6.61 13.62
C LYS A 487 -9.26 -6.20 13.74
N ALA A 488 -8.95 -5.17 14.53
CA ALA A 488 -7.60 -4.67 14.73
C ALA A 488 -6.67 -5.73 15.34
N GLU A 489 -7.17 -6.53 16.28
CA GLU A 489 -6.41 -7.63 16.87
C GLU A 489 -6.08 -8.72 15.84
N ALA A 490 -7.08 -9.12 15.03
CA ALA A 490 -6.87 -10.12 13.98
C ALA A 490 -5.80 -9.66 12.97
N GLN A 491 -5.82 -8.38 12.57
CA GLN A 491 -4.81 -7.79 11.69
C GLN A 491 -3.40 -7.82 12.32
N PHE A 492 -3.28 -7.58 13.62
CA PHE A 492 -2.01 -7.67 14.31
C PHE A 492 -1.51 -9.12 14.39
N ARG A 493 -2.39 -10.08 14.68
CA ARG A 493 -2.05 -11.51 14.67
C ARG A 493 -1.66 -12.00 13.26
N ASP A 494 -2.26 -11.46 12.21
CA ASP A 494 -1.85 -11.71 10.82
C ASP A 494 -0.42 -11.23 10.55
N TYR A 495 -0.06 -10.05 11.05
CA TYR A 495 1.31 -9.55 10.98
C TYR A 495 2.28 -10.48 11.72
N GLN A 496 1.99 -10.85 12.97
CA GLN A 496 2.84 -11.78 13.73
C GLN A 496 2.96 -13.15 13.07
N GLY A 497 1.89 -13.67 12.48
CA GLY A 497 1.92 -14.91 11.71
C GLY A 497 2.85 -14.84 10.50
N ARG A 498 2.85 -13.72 9.79
CA ARG A 498 3.76 -13.48 8.65
C ARG A 498 5.23 -13.34 9.06
N GLN A 499 5.52 -12.98 10.31
CA GLN A 499 6.89 -12.98 10.85
C GLN A 499 7.33 -14.38 11.31
N ARG A 500 6.46 -15.10 12.04
CA ARG A 500 6.75 -16.45 12.54
C ARG A 500 6.92 -17.50 11.44
N ALA A 501 6.22 -17.36 10.31
CA ALA A 501 6.29 -18.35 9.25
C ALA A 501 7.69 -18.45 8.59
N PRO A 502 8.35 -17.34 8.21
CA PRO A 502 9.77 -17.36 7.84
C PRO A 502 10.70 -17.89 8.93
N GLU A 503 10.51 -17.51 10.20
CA GLU A 503 11.32 -18.02 11.31
C GLU A 503 11.22 -19.55 11.43
N GLU A 504 10.01 -20.10 11.34
CA GLU A 504 9.79 -21.54 11.35
C GLU A 504 10.36 -22.21 10.09
N MET A 505 10.30 -21.56 8.92
CA MET A 505 10.96 -22.08 7.71
C MET A 505 12.48 -22.16 7.87
N VAL A 506 13.10 -21.12 8.43
CA VAL A 506 14.54 -21.11 8.72
C VAL A 506 14.86 -22.21 9.74
N ASN A 507 14.06 -22.35 10.79
CA ASN A 507 14.24 -23.42 11.78
C ASN A 507 14.08 -24.84 11.19
N ILE A 508 13.14 -25.04 10.25
CA ILE A 508 13.01 -26.30 9.51
C ILE A 508 14.26 -26.52 8.66
N LEU A 509 14.76 -25.50 7.99
CA LEU A 509 15.97 -25.60 7.17
C LEU A 509 17.19 -25.91 8.06
N THR A 510 17.46 -25.13 9.11
CA THR A 510 18.69 -25.26 9.90
C THR A 510 18.66 -26.43 10.88
N ASN A 511 17.53 -26.68 11.54
CA ASN A 511 17.43 -27.61 12.68
C ASN A 511 16.43 -28.76 12.45
N GLY A 512 15.85 -28.89 11.26
CA GLY A 512 14.80 -29.87 10.96
C GLY A 512 13.43 -29.56 11.55
N GLY A 513 13.32 -28.50 12.36
CA GLY A 513 12.11 -28.08 13.06
C GLY A 513 11.52 -29.15 13.99
N LYS A 514 10.28 -28.93 14.45
CA LYS A 514 9.57 -29.90 15.32
C LYS A 514 9.26 -31.24 14.64
N LYS A 515 9.33 -31.30 13.31
CA LYS A 515 9.00 -32.49 12.52
C LYS A 515 10.06 -33.57 12.58
N ILE A 516 11.34 -33.17 12.69
CA ILE A 516 12.48 -34.09 12.62
C ILE A 516 13.04 -34.38 14.01
N GLN A 517 12.85 -33.48 14.98
CA GLN A 517 13.30 -33.66 16.37
C GLN A 517 12.59 -34.80 17.13
N GLN A 518 11.51 -35.37 16.60
CA GLN A 518 10.90 -36.59 17.14
C GLN A 518 11.49 -37.84 16.46
N LYS A 519 12.73 -38.21 16.82
CA LYS A 519 13.23 -39.59 16.80
C LYS A 519 14.60 -39.67 17.48
N PRO A 520 14.65 -39.81 18.82
CA PRO A 520 15.68 -40.61 19.44
C PRO A 520 15.20 -42.08 19.40
N SER A 521 15.90 -42.91 18.63
CA SER A 521 15.86 -44.37 18.81
C SER A 521 16.60 -44.76 20.07
#